data_AF-A0A1G8P2K2-F1
#
_entry.id   AF-A0A1G8P2K2-F1
#
_cell.length_a   1.000
_cell.length_b   1.000
_cell.length_c   1.000
_cell.angle_alpha   90.00
_cell.angle_beta   90.00
_cell.angle_gamma   90.00
#
_symmetry.space_group_name_H-M   'P 1'
#
loop_
_entity.id
_entity.type
_entity.pdbx_description
1 polymer ?
#
loop_
_entity_poly.entity_id
_entity_poly.type
_entity_poly.pdbx_seq_one_letter_code
_entity_poly.pdbx_strand_id
1 'polypeptide(L)'
;MPTQSTAPIRRTLHAQRRECIARHGWSRIDASLQRPSSYRHPAGRIRRIETHLSVIYLAGRYAYKIKKPVDLGFVDFTDVFARQHDCNEEVRLNRRLACGLYLGVAPIVRLGRICKVGARGTPVEHAVRMKRFDERELFSRLLARGELGFGLIDRMAERLAAFHRSSPSTTPRRMLGSAPFVRAQMESVLASLERETGTLVPTRLRWWCEREGARLAGHFEARRTSGFVRECHGDLHLDNIVRKGNDAVMFDCIEFSEALRWMDVASDLAFPLMDLQAHGRDDLASALLNGWLQRTGDFAVLTSLRFYVVYRALVRALVEALKSRGSLVADGLARARHYVTCAARMASAPQPYLLLCHGYSGSGKSVASEALATHIGAIRLSSDTERKRQHPFAPPDYHPLPAASYSRKAIDSHYDALLAMARRVVEAGYPALVDATFLKQQHRARFIELACVFDVPVFLLDFHTRPQQLAERVRNRTTDAGQSSDANAAVLVRQLANEEPLTPDEAALTIAFDTDVPLGAFQRATYWKPLLVRLHPERAVEHPDPTGTRQWQSSDGGAVGCRSVA
;
A
#
# COMPACT_ATOMS: atom_id res chain seq x y z
N MET A 1 4.14 -24.61 17.87
CA MET A 1 3.23 -24.57 19.04
C MET A 1 1.94 -25.24 18.62
N PRO A 2 1.29 -26.03 19.50
CA PRO A 2 0.10 -26.74 19.10
C PRO A 2 -0.98 -25.74 18.70
N THR A 3 -1.61 -26.05 17.57
CA THR A 3 -2.83 -25.45 17.03
C THR A 3 -3.76 -24.92 18.12
N GLN A 4 -3.95 -23.60 18.20
CA GLN A 4 -5.05 -23.06 18.98
C GLN A 4 -6.34 -23.27 18.18
N SER A 5 -6.97 -24.41 18.45
CA SER A 5 -8.35 -24.71 18.11
C SER A 5 -9.26 -23.55 18.56
N THR A 6 -10.01 -22.96 17.62
CA THR A 6 -11.10 -22.00 17.91
C THR A 6 -12.44 -22.73 18.06
N ALA A 7 -12.44 -23.83 18.82
CA ALA A 7 -13.65 -24.18 19.56
C ALA A 7 -13.99 -23.00 20.50
N PRO A 8 -15.27 -22.72 20.82
CA PRO A 8 -15.58 -21.71 21.82
C PRO A 8 -14.84 -22.10 23.10
N ILE A 9 -13.80 -21.33 23.45
CA ILE A 9 -13.10 -21.52 24.72
C ILE A 9 -14.19 -21.38 25.76
N ARG A 10 -14.59 -22.49 26.39
CA ARG A 10 -15.38 -22.45 27.62
C ARG A 10 -14.56 -21.64 28.60
N ARG A 11 -14.88 -20.34 28.69
CA ARG A 11 -14.18 -19.41 29.57
C ARG A 11 -14.30 -19.97 30.98
N THR A 12 -13.17 -20.07 31.69
CA THR A 12 -13.20 -20.57 33.06
C THR A 12 -14.07 -19.65 33.91
N LEU A 13 -14.80 -20.21 34.88
CA LEU A 13 -15.62 -19.44 35.83
C LEU A 13 -14.81 -18.31 36.50
N HIS A 14 -13.49 -18.52 36.68
CA HIS A 14 -12.56 -17.51 37.18
C HIS A 14 -12.39 -16.32 36.23
N ALA A 15 -12.23 -16.54 34.91
CA ALA A 15 -12.12 -15.46 33.94
C ALA A 15 -13.41 -14.64 33.86
N GLN A 16 -14.57 -15.31 33.86
CA GLN A 16 -15.88 -14.65 33.84
C GLN A 16 -16.14 -13.82 35.11
N ARG A 17 -15.74 -14.32 36.28
CA ARG A 17 -15.84 -13.56 37.55
C ARG A 17 -14.93 -12.33 37.56
N ARG A 18 -13.67 -12.46 37.09
CA ARG A 18 -12.76 -11.31 36.96
C ARG A 18 -13.32 -10.24 36.02
N GLU A 19 -13.85 -10.66 34.88
CA GLU A 19 -14.48 -9.76 33.91
C GLU A 19 -15.71 -9.06 34.53
N CYS A 20 -16.55 -9.77 35.27
CA CYS A 20 -17.71 -9.19 35.96
C CYS A 20 -17.30 -8.14 37.01
N ILE A 21 -16.31 -8.43 37.85
CA ILE A 21 -15.80 -7.49 38.86
C ILE A 21 -15.20 -6.25 38.19
N ALA A 22 -14.40 -6.44 37.15
CA ALA A 22 -13.80 -5.34 36.41
C ALA A 22 -14.86 -4.44 35.71
N ARG A 23 -15.95 -5.04 35.19
CA ARG A 23 -17.10 -4.31 34.61
C ARG A 23 -17.89 -3.48 35.64
N HIS A 24 -17.93 -3.89 36.90
CA HIS A 24 -18.60 -3.10 37.95
C HIS A 24 -17.83 -1.79 38.24
N GLY A 25 -16.50 -1.84 38.32
CA GLY A 25 -15.66 -0.64 38.45
C GLY A 25 -15.73 0.27 37.22
N TRP A 26 -15.80 -0.34 36.04
CA TRP A 26 -15.91 0.34 34.75
C TRP A 26 -17.13 1.24 34.60
N SER A 27 -18.31 0.77 35.01
CA SER A 27 -19.57 1.51 34.80
C SER A 27 -19.54 2.90 35.45
N ARG A 28 -18.88 3.04 36.61
CA ARG A 28 -18.71 4.34 37.29
C ARG A 28 -17.70 5.25 36.60
N ILE A 29 -16.63 4.68 36.08
CA ILE A 29 -15.61 5.40 35.30
C ILE A 29 -16.27 5.96 34.03
N ASP A 30 -17.00 5.11 33.32
CA ASP A 30 -17.71 5.46 32.09
C ASP A 30 -18.71 6.60 32.33
N ALA A 31 -19.58 6.45 33.33
CA ALA A 31 -20.54 7.51 33.71
C ALA A 31 -19.86 8.82 34.12
N SER A 32 -18.70 8.76 34.78
CA SER A 32 -17.96 9.97 35.17
C SER A 32 -17.38 10.68 33.96
N LEU A 33 -16.75 9.95 33.03
CA LEU A 33 -16.06 10.54 31.87
C LEU A 33 -17.00 11.17 30.86
N GLN A 34 -18.29 10.82 30.87
CA GLN A 34 -19.29 11.53 30.08
C GLN A 34 -19.61 12.95 30.61
N ARG A 35 -19.07 13.34 31.78
CA ARG A 35 -19.30 14.64 32.41
C ARG A 35 -18.14 15.61 32.17
N PRO A 36 -18.40 16.88 31.78
CA PRO A 36 -17.35 17.87 31.57
C PRO A 36 -16.45 18.11 32.79
N SER A 37 -17.02 18.00 34.01
CA SER A 37 -16.32 18.18 35.29
C SER A 37 -15.21 17.17 35.57
N SER A 38 -15.15 16.09 34.78
CA SER A 38 -14.12 15.04 34.90
C SER A 38 -12.81 15.44 34.24
N TYR A 39 -12.79 16.55 33.49
CA TYR A 39 -11.63 17.06 32.77
C TYR A 39 -11.19 18.41 33.35
N ARG A 40 -9.87 18.66 33.35
CA ARG A 40 -9.27 19.91 33.84
C ARG A 40 -9.32 21.08 32.85
N HIS A 41 -9.80 20.83 31.63
CA HIS A 41 -9.90 21.81 30.56
C HIS A 41 -11.36 21.99 30.14
N PRO A 42 -11.70 23.04 29.38
CA PRO A 42 -13.05 23.24 28.84
C PRO A 42 -13.46 22.10 27.88
N ALA A 43 -14.08 21.06 28.45
CA ALA A 43 -14.40 19.84 27.72
C ALA A 43 -15.69 19.92 26.88
N GLY A 44 -16.57 20.89 27.17
CA GLY A 44 -17.83 21.06 26.46
C GLY A 44 -18.69 19.80 26.46
N ARG A 45 -19.49 19.58 25.40
CA ARG A 45 -20.29 18.35 25.25
C ARG A 45 -19.37 17.15 24.97
N ILE A 46 -19.48 16.12 25.79
CA ILE A 46 -18.72 14.88 25.62
C ILE A 46 -19.41 13.99 24.60
N ARG A 47 -18.66 13.54 23.58
CA ARG A 47 -19.10 12.47 22.68
C ARG A 47 -18.40 11.17 23.05
N ARG A 48 -19.18 10.14 23.38
CA ARG A 48 -18.68 8.79 23.66
C ARG A 48 -18.75 7.95 22.39
N ILE A 49 -17.65 7.27 22.06
CA ILE A 49 -17.53 6.35 20.93
C ILE A 49 -17.04 5.03 21.51
N GLU A 50 -17.65 3.92 21.13
CA GLU A 50 -17.26 2.60 21.61
C GLU A 50 -16.78 1.72 20.46
N THR A 51 -15.64 1.06 20.67
CA THR A 51 -15.09 0.02 19.79
C THR A 51 -15.13 -1.32 20.51
N HIS A 52 -14.63 -2.39 19.89
CA HIS A 52 -14.58 -3.71 20.53
C HIS A 52 -13.65 -3.75 21.75
N LEU A 53 -12.55 -3.01 21.73
CA LEU A 53 -11.52 -3.00 22.79
C LEU A 53 -11.48 -1.73 23.63
N SER A 54 -12.11 -0.64 23.18
CA SER A 54 -11.93 0.66 23.82
C SER A 54 -13.19 1.52 23.82
N VAL A 55 -13.22 2.51 24.70
CA VAL A 55 -14.16 3.62 24.66
C VAL A 55 -13.36 4.92 24.53
N ILE A 56 -13.77 5.76 23.60
CA ILE A 56 -13.17 7.07 23.33
C ILE A 56 -14.13 8.17 23.77
N TYR A 57 -13.63 9.10 24.56
CA TYR A 57 -14.35 10.30 24.98
C TYR A 57 -13.77 11.51 24.27
N LEU A 58 -14.54 12.12 23.38
CA LEU A 58 -14.19 13.40 22.77
C LEU A 58 -14.59 14.53 23.72
N ALA A 59 -13.58 15.21 24.27
CA ALA A 59 -13.71 16.22 25.31
C ALA A 59 -12.96 17.48 24.87
N GLY A 60 -13.69 18.47 24.35
CA GLY A 60 -13.12 19.71 23.82
C GLY A 60 -12.10 19.43 22.71
N ARG A 61 -10.87 19.89 22.91
CA ARG A 61 -9.74 19.73 21.98
C ARG A 61 -9.03 18.37 22.07
N TYR A 62 -9.48 17.48 22.96
CA TYR A 62 -8.81 16.21 23.24
C TYR A 62 -9.74 15.02 23.03
N ALA A 63 -9.13 13.87 22.78
CA ALA A 63 -9.77 12.56 22.85
C ALA A 63 -9.08 11.74 23.94
N TYR A 64 -9.86 10.97 24.70
CA TYR A 64 -9.37 10.07 25.73
C TYR A 64 -9.83 8.66 25.43
N LYS A 65 -8.91 7.77 25.04
CA LYS A 65 -9.19 6.37 24.72
C LYS A 65 -8.83 5.50 25.92
N ILE A 66 -9.78 4.68 26.36
CA ILE A 66 -9.65 3.80 27.51
C ILE A 66 -9.93 2.37 27.07
N LYS A 67 -9.08 1.43 27.48
CA LYS A 67 -9.28 -0.01 27.23
C LYS A 67 -10.45 -0.53 28.06
N LYS A 68 -11.33 -1.32 27.44
CA LYS A 68 -12.45 -1.95 28.16
C LYS A 68 -11.94 -3.14 28.96
N PRO A 69 -12.55 -3.46 30.12
CA PRO A 69 -12.20 -4.65 30.88
C PRO A 69 -12.82 -5.90 30.24
N VAL A 70 -12.22 -6.36 29.15
CA VAL A 70 -12.69 -7.51 28.38
C VAL A 70 -11.58 -8.53 28.22
N ASP A 71 -11.96 -9.80 28.16
CA ASP A 71 -11.12 -10.88 27.66
C ASP A 71 -11.73 -11.34 26.34
N LEU A 72 -11.00 -11.21 25.23
CA LEU A 72 -11.45 -11.66 23.90
C LEU A 72 -10.71 -12.92 23.42
N GLY A 73 -9.95 -13.59 24.30
CA GLY A 73 -9.17 -14.78 23.99
C GLY A 73 -7.83 -14.50 23.31
N PHE A 74 -7.73 -13.44 22.50
CA PHE A 74 -6.46 -12.95 21.94
C PHE A 74 -5.87 -11.77 22.74
N VAL A 75 -6.64 -11.21 23.68
CA VAL A 75 -6.21 -10.14 24.58
C VAL A 75 -7.01 -10.23 25.89
N ASP A 76 -6.33 -10.10 27.03
CA ASP A 76 -6.91 -10.07 28.36
C ASP A 76 -6.67 -8.69 29.00
N PHE A 77 -7.71 -7.86 28.98
CA PHE A 77 -7.74 -6.55 29.62
C PHE A 77 -8.54 -6.55 30.91
N THR A 78 -8.77 -7.71 31.55
CA THR A 78 -9.47 -7.75 32.84
C THR A 78 -8.67 -7.08 33.96
N ASP A 79 -7.34 -7.13 33.89
CA ASP A 79 -6.42 -6.47 34.82
C ASP A 79 -6.11 -5.00 34.42
N VAL A 80 -6.04 -4.12 35.41
CA VAL A 80 -5.74 -2.68 35.20
C VAL A 80 -4.29 -2.44 34.83
N PHE A 81 -3.34 -3.26 35.31
CA PHE A 81 -1.93 -3.11 34.92
C PHE A 81 -1.73 -3.50 33.46
N ALA A 82 -2.41 -4.55 32.98
CA ALA A 82 -2.44 -4.89 31.54
C ALA A 82 -2.96 -3.70 30.70
N ARG A 83 -4.09 -3.09 31.11
CA ARG A 83 -4.62 -1.91 30.40
C ARG A 83 -3.68 -0.71 30.45
N GLN A 84 -2.97 -0.49 31.57
CA GLN A 84 -1.96 0.57 31.68
C GLN A 84 -0.78 0.31 30.73
N HIS A 85 -0.28 -0.93 30.69
CA HIS A 85 0.80 -1.34 29.80
C HIS A 85 0.42 -1.10 28.34
N ASP A 86 -0.76 -1.55 27.91
CA ASP A 86 -1.25 -1.31 26.54
C ASP A 86 -1.47 0.18 26.23
N CYS A 87 -1.91 1.00 27.19
CA CYS A 87 -1.97 2.45 26.98
C CYS A 87 -0.57 3.04 26.70
N ASN A 88 0.46 2.56 27.39
CA ASN A 88 1.84 3.02 27.16
C ASN A 88 2.38 2.53 25.81
N GLU A 89 2.11 1.26 25.46
CA GLU A 89 2.49 0.70 24.16
C GLU A 89 1.79 1.43 23.00
N GLU A 90 0.50 1.73 23.12
CA GLU A 90 -0.23 2.50 22.11
C GLU A 90 0.43 3.87 21.88
N VAL A 91 0.80 4.57 22.94
CA VAL A 91 1.51 5.87 22.83
C VAL A 91 2.89 5.69 22.20
N ARG A 92 3.67 4.69 22.65
CA ARG A 92 5.01 4.42 22.11
C ARG A 92 4.96 4.14 20.60
N LEU A 93 4.07 3.23 20.21
CA LEU A 93 3.95 2.76 18.83
C LEU A 93 3.41 3.83 17.90
N ASN A 94 2.37 4.54 18.31
CA ASN A 94 1.73 5.53 17.45
C ASN A 94 2.51 6.84 17.33
N ARG A 95 3.34 7.20 18.31
CA ARG A 95 4.19 8.41 18.18
C ARG A 95 5.19 8.33 17.01
N ARG A 96 5.52 7.12 16.54
CA ARG A 96 6.40 6.91 15.38
C ARG A 96 5.84 7.52 14.09
N LEU A 97 4.51 7.49 13.92
CA LEU A 97 3.80 7.97 12.73
C LEU A 97 2.84 9.13 13.00
N ALA A 98 2.49 9.36 14.26
CA ALA A 98 1.51 10.35 14.72
C ALA A 98 1.96 11.08 15.99
N CYS A 99 3.25 11.44 16.10
CA CYS A 99 3.82 12.13 17.26
C CYS A 99 2.98 13.34 17.74
N GLY A 100 2.51 14.17 16.81
CA GLY A 100 1.70 15.35 17.13
C GLY A 100 0.27 15.06 17.62
N LEU A 101 -0.20 13.82 17.50
CA LEU A 101 -1.54 13.37 17.86
C LEU A 101 -1.58 12.74 19.27
N TYR A 102 -0.59 11.91 19.63
CA TYR A 102 -0.55 11.16 20.90
C TYR A 102 0.22 11.92 22.00
N LEU A 103 -0.51 12.47 22.97
CA LEU A 103 0.03 13.35 24.01
C LEU A 103 0.59 12.61 25.22
N GLY A 104 0.22 11.35 25.43
CA GLY A 104 0.70 10.51 26.52
C GLY A 104 -0.42 9.73 27.19
N VAL A 105 -0.10 9.07 28.30
CA VAL A 105 -1.08 8.38 29.15
C VAL A 105 -1.47 9.30 30.31
N ALA A 106 -2.77 9.43 30.57
CA ALA A 106 -3.32 10.20 31.67
C ALA A 106 -3.95 9.27 32.71
N PRO A 107 -3.60 9.40 34.01
CA PRO A 107 -4.23 8.62 35.06
C PRO A 107 -5.69 9.08 35.26
N ILE A 108 -6.55 8.14 35.61
CA ILE A 108 -7.92 8.41 36.06
C ILE A 108 -7.96 8.12 37.54
N VAL A 109 -8.23 9.15 38.34
CA VAL A 109 -8.24 9.05 39.81
C VAL A 109 -9.66 9.23 40.31
N ARG A 110 -10.04 8.37 41.26
CA ARG A 110 -11.32 8.48 41.96
C ARG A 110 -11.24 9.54 43.06
N LEU A 111 -12.14 10.52 43.01
CA LEU A 111 -12.31 11.56 44.02
C LEU A 111 -13.76 11.49 44.52
N GLY A 112 -13.96 10.80 45.65
CA GLY A 112 -15.30 10.50 46.16
C GLY A 112 -16.11 9.64 45.17
N ARG A 113 -17.24 10.17 44.70
CA ARG A 113 -18.16 9.50 43.77
C ARG A 113 -17.85 9.75 42.28
N ILE A 114 -16.90 10.62 41.96
CA ILE A 114 -16.52 10.95 40.58
C ILE A 114 -15.10 10.49 40.25
N CYS A 115 -14.84 10.24 38.97
CA CYS A 115 -13.49 10.02 38.46
C CYS A 115 -13.01 11.24 37.67
N LYS A 116 -11.76 11.67 37.88
CA LYS A 116 -11.14 12.78 37.15
C LYS A 116 -9.91 12.33 36.37
N VAL A 117 -9.78 12.82 35.15
CA VAL A 117 -8.63 12.57 34.27
C VAL A 117 -7.48 13.52 34.60
N GLY A 118 -6.27 12.97 34.73
CA GLY A 118 -5.04 13.71 35.03
C GLY A 118 -4.98 14.24 36.47
N ALA A 119 -5.85 13.78 37.37
CA ALA A 119 -5.80 14.15 38.78
C ALA A 119 -4.60 13.51 39.51
N ARG A 120 -4.18 14.10 40.63
CA ARG A 120 -3.16 13.52 41.52
C ARG A 120 -3.82 12.47 42.43
N GLY A 121 -3.10 11.41 42.77
CA GLY A 121 -3.58 10.31 43.62
C GLY A 121 -3.38 8.95 42.95
N THR A 122 -3.83 7.88 43.61
CA THR A 122 -3.73 6.51 43.10
C THR A 122 -4.67 6.31 41.90
N PRO A 123 -4.15 5.99 40.71
CA PRO A 123 -4.99 5.73 39.54
C PRO A 123 -5.88 4.51 39.75
N VAL A 124 -7.14 4.62 39.37
CA VAL A 124 -8.08 3.49 39.26
C VAL A 124 -8.20 2.97 37.82
N GLU A 125 -7.73 3.76 36.85
CA GLU A 125 -7.69 3.45 35.41
C GLU A 125 -6.73 4.40 34.68
N HIS A 126 -6.42 4.11 33.41
CA HIS A 126 -5.57 4.93 32.55
C HIS A 126 -6.27 5.24 31.22
N ALA A 127 -5.97 6.41 30.65
CA ALA A 127 -6.45 6.81 29.33
C ALA A 127 -5.31 7.25 28.44
N VAL A 128 -5.28 6.80 27.19
CA VAL A 128 -4.47 7.42 26.15
C VAL A 128 -5.07 8.79 25.83
N ARG A 129 -4.29 9.85 26.04
CA ARG A 129 -4.69 11.23 25.75
C ARG A 129 -4.17 11.62 24.37
N MET A 130 -5.09 12.04 23.51
CA MET A 130 -4.82 12.43 22.12
C MET A 130 -5.33 13.84 21.85
N LYS A 131 -4.74 14.54 20.88
CA LYS A 131 -5.42 15.68 20.25
C LYS A 131 -6.62 15.16 19.47
N ARG A 132 -7.74 15.86 19.53
CA ARG A 132 -8.87 15.55 18.67
C ARG A 132 -8.58 16.06 17.26
N PHE A 133 -8.98 15.31 16.24
CA PHE A 133 -9.03 15.75 14.85
C PHE A 133 -10.47 15.65 14.31
N ASP A 134 -10.73 16.30 13.18
CA ASP A 134 -12.01 16.19 12.49
C ASP A 134 -12.05 14.88 11.69
N GLU A 135 -13.04 14.03 11.94
CA GLU A 135 -13.21 12.75 11.24
C GLU A 135 -13.45 12.92 9.74
N ARG A 136 -13.88 14.12 9.30
CA ARG A 136 -13.99 14.47 7.87
C ARG A 136 -12.66 14.43 7.12
N GLU A 137 -11.54 14.46 7.86
CA GLU A 137 -10.18 14.45 7.34
C GLU A 137 -9.59 13.04 7.24
N LEU A 138 -10.32 12.00 7.67
CA LEU A 138 -9.92 10.61 7.45
C LEU A 138 -9.82 10.31 5.95
N PHE A 139 -8.83 9.53 5.55
CA PHE A 139 -8.61 9.18 4.13
C PHE A 139 -9.83 8.46 3.55
N SER A 140 -10.50 7.60 4.32
CA SER A 140 -11.77 6.96 3.91
C SER A 140 -12.87 7.97 3.60
N ARG A 141 -12.97 9.05 4.39
CA ARG A 141 -13.97 10.12 4.21
C ARG A 141 -13.61 11.03 3.05
N LEU A 142 -12.32 11.36 2.89
CA LEU A 142 -11.83 12.11 1.73
C LEU A 142 -12.06 11.31 0.45
N LEU A 143 -11.82 9.99 0.48
CA LEU A 143 -12.06 9.11 -0.65
C LEU A 143 -13.53 9.07 -1.05
N ALA A 144 -14.42 8.89 -0.08
CA ALA A 144 -15.87 8.88 -0.31
C ALA A 144 -16.41 10.20 -0.88
N ARG A 145 -15.74 11.33 -0.60
CA ARG A 145 -16.07 12.65 -1.17
C ARG A 145 -15.34 12.98 -2.48
N GLY A 146 -14.46 12.10 -2.96
CA GLY A 146 -13.61 12.38 -4.13
C GLY A 146 -12.49 13.40 -3.89
N GLU A 147 -12.18 13.71 -2.64
CA GLU A 147 -11.18 14.71 -2.23
C GLU A 147 -9.79 14.11 -1.93
N LEU A 148 -9.67 12.77 -1.88
CA LEU A 148 -8.37 12.11 -1.73
C LEU A 148 -7.62 12.13 -3.08
N GLY A 149 -6.65 13.04 -3.20
CA GLY A 149 -5.84 13.23 -4.40
C GLY A 149 -4.42 12.66 -4.32
N PHE A 150 -3.75 12.60 -5.48
CA PHE A 150 -2.40 12.07 -5.64
C PHE A 150 -1.35 12.71 -4.73
N GLY A 151 -1.46 14.01 -4.44
CA GLY A 151 -0.51 14.69 -3.55
C GLY A 151 -0.49 14.12 -2.12
N LEU A 152 -1.66 13.74 -1.57
CA LEU A 152 -1.72 13.10 -0.25
C LEU A 152 -1.23 11.64 -0.29
N ILE A 153 -1.48 10.94 -1.40
CA ILE A 153 -0.96 9.58 -1.61
C ILE A 153 0.56 9.58 -1.71
N ASP A 154 1.16 10.54 -2.41
CA ASP A 154 2.62 10.66 -2.47
C ASP A 154 3.22 10.95 -1.09
N ARG A 155 2.58 11.83 -0.31
CA ARG A 155 2.98 12.09 1.09
C ARG A 155 2.85 10.87 1.98
N MET A 156 1.79 10.09 1.80
CA MET A 156 1.65 8.80 2.48
C MET A 156 2.78 7.84 2.09
N ALA A 157 3.08 7.70 0.80
CA ALA A 157 4.15 6.83 0.31
C ALA A 157 5.51 7.24 0.90
N GLU A 158 5.79 8.55 0.96
CA GLU A 158 6.98 9.12 1.59
C GLU A 158 7.08 8.75 3.07
N ARG A 159 6.03 9.05 3.86
CA ARG A 159 5.98 8.77 5.29
C ARG A 159 6.12 7.27 5.59
N LEU A 160 5.43 6.43 4.82
CA LEU A 160 5.45 4.99 4.99
C LEU A 160 6.81 4.37 4.63
N ALA A 161 7.43 4.83 3.52
CA ALA A 161 8.77 4.39 3.15
C ALA A 161 9.82 4.78 4.20
N ALA A 162 9.76 6.01 4.71
CA ALA A 162 10.64 6.49 5.77
C ALA A 162 10.45 5.68 7.06
N PHE A 163 9.20 5.42 7.46
CA PHE A 163 8.87 4.62 8.63
C PHE A 163 9.35 3.18 8.50
N HIS A 164 9.09 2.52 7.36
CA HIS A 164 9.60 1.18 7.11
C HIS A 164 11.11 1.16 7.24
N ARG A 165 11.83 2.11 6.62
CA ARG A 165 13.29 2.22 6.67
C ARG A 165 13.84 2.38 8.09
N SER A 166 13.23 3.23 8.91
CA SER A 166 13.70 3.53 10.27
C SER A 166 13.24 2.51 11.31
N SER A 167 12.27 1.65 11.00
CA SER A 167 11.72 0.69 11.95
C SER A 167 12.73 -0.41 12.29
N PRO A 168 12.75 -0.91 13.55
CA PRO A 168 13.64 -2.00 13.95
C PRO A 168 13.48 -3.23 13.06
N SER A 169 14.61 -3.76 12.58
CA SER A 169 14.66 -4.95 11.71
C SER A 169 15.02 -6.24 12.43
N THR A 170 15.31 -6.18 13.73
CA THR A 170 15.66 -7.35 14.55
C THR A 170 14.41 -7.88 15.24
N THR A 171 13.90 -9.00 14.75
CA THR A 171 12.68 -9.60 15.32
C THR A 171 12.92 -10.14 16.73
N PRO A 172 12.01 -9.89 17.69
CA PRO A 172 12.18 -10.34 19.07
C PRO A 172 12.00 -11.85 19.22
N ARG A 173 11.33 -12.50 18.27
CA ARG A 173 11.10 -13.95 18.24
C ARG A 173 11.32 -14.47 16.82
N ARG A 174 12.07 -15.58 16.71
CA ARG A 174 12.43 -16.20 15.43
C ARG A 174 11.23 -16.59 14.54
N MET A 175 10.09 -16.92 15.16
CA MET A 175 8.88 -17.35 14.45
C MET A 175 8.18 -16.20 13.70
N LEU A 176 8.34 -14.95 14.15
CA LEU A 176 7.61 -13.80 13.59
C LEU A 176 8.05 -13.53 12.15
N GLY A 177 7.07 -13.41 11.26
CA GLY A 177 7.29 -13.25 9.82
C GLY A 177 7.89 -14.46 9.11
N SER A 178 8.01 -15.62 9.77
CA SER A 178 8.44 -16.87 9.10
C SER A 178 7.38 -17.38 8.13
N ALA A 179 7.78 -18.14 7.11
CA ALA A 179 6.87 -18.72 6.14
C ALA A 179 5.75 -19.57 6.79
N PRO A 180 6.05 -20.48 7.75
CA PRO A 180 4.99 -21.21 8.47
C PRO A 180 4.04 -20.28 9.22
N PHE A 181 4.56 -19.19 9.79
CA PHE A 181 3.75 -18.24 10.55
C PHE A 181 2.82 -17.41 9.65
N VAL A 182 3.32 -16.93 8.51
CA VAL A 182 2.51 -16.23 7.50
C VAL A 182 1.40 -17.13 6.96
N ARG A 183 1.72 -18.41 6.67
CA ARG A 183 0.73 -19.38 6.20
C ARG A 183 -0.34 -19.67 7.26
N ALA A 184 0.07 -19.88 8.51
CA ALA A 184 -0.87 -20.10 9.61
C ALA A 184 -1.82 -18.91 9.84
N GLN A 185 -1.34 -17.67 9.63
CA GLN A 185 -2.20 -16.49 9.70
C GLN A 185 -3.27 -16.48 8.59
N MET A 186 -2.89 -16.82 7.35
CA MET A 186 -3.85 -16.94 6.25
C MET A 186 -4.88 -18.04 6.53
N GLU A 187 -4.44 -19.22 6.94
CA GLU A 187 -5.30 -20.36 7.28
C GLU A 187 -6.29 -20.00 8.41
N SER A 188 -5.82 -19.29 9.45
CA SER A 188 -6.65 -18.83 10.56
C SER A 188 -7.77 -17.87 10.11
N VAL A 189 -7.46 -16.94 9.21
CA VAL A 189 -8.46 -16.01 8.65
C VAL A 189 -9.48 -16.76 7.81
N LEU A 190 -9.04 -17.70 6.95
CA LEU A 190 -9.93 -18.51 6.12
C LEU A 190 -10.85 -19.41 6.96
N ALA A 191 -10.32 -20.08 7.98
CA ALA A 191 -11.10 -20.92 8.89
C ALA A 191 -12.10 -20.10 9.70
N SER A 192 -11.69 -18.91 10.15
CA SER A 192 -12.60 -18.00 10.85
C SER A 192 -13.71 -17.51 9.93
N LEU A 193 -13.41 -17.06 8.71
CA LEU A 193 -14.43 -16.65 7.74
C LEU A 193 -15.45 -17.75 7.46
N GLU A 194 -15.00 -18.99 7.28
CA GLU A 194 -15.88 -20.14 7.06
C GLU A 194 -16.80 -20.37 8.27
N ARG A 195 -16.24 -20.36 9.48
CA ARG A 195 -17.02 -20.46 10.72
C ARG A 195 -18.01 -19.31 10.90
N GLU A 196 -17.67 -18.11 10.45
CA GLU A 196 -18.48 -16.89 10.62
C GLU A 196 -19.56 -16.71 9.55
N THR A 197 -19.31 -17.16 8.31
CA THR A 197 -20.11 -16.79 7.13
C THR A 197 -20.49 -17.97 6.24
N GLY A 198 -20.06 -19.18 6.59
CA GLY A 198 -20.24 -20.37 5.76
C GLY A 198 -19.40 -20.31 4.49
N THR A 199 -20.04 -20.42 3.33
CA THR A 199 -19.38 -20.57 2.02
C THR A 199 -19.06 -19.25 1.31
N LEU A 200 -18.90 -18.14 2.06
CA LEU A 200 -18.64 -16.82 1.48
C LEU A 200 -17.35 -16.80 0.66
N VAL A 201 -16.31 -17.47 1.12
CA VAL A 201 -15.01 -17.56 0.44
C VAL A 201 -15.07 -18.65 -0.64
N PRO A 202 -14.91 -18.33 -1.93
CA PRO A 202 -14.94 -19.33 -2.99
C PRO A 202 -13.81 -20.37 -2.85
N THR A 203 -14.09 -21.63 -3.14
CA THR A 203 -13.11 -22.74 -3.08
C THR A 203 -11.84 -22.43 -3.89
N ARG A 204 -11.98 -21.85 -5.08
CA ARG A 204 -10.85 -21.43 -5.93
C ARG A 204 -9.91 -20.45 -5.24
N LEU A 205 -10.45 -19.53 -4.42
CA LEU A 205 -9.67 -18.53 -3.70
C LEU A 205 -8.93 -19.18 -2.52
N ARG A 206 -9.57 -20.12 -1.82
CA ARG A 206 -8.93 -20.92 -0.77
C ARG A 206 -7.74 -21.70 -1.31
N TRP A 207 -7.93 -22.44 -2.41
CA TRP A 207 -6.84 -23.18 -3.07
C TRP A 207 -5.72 -22.27 -3.56
N TRP A 208 -6.06 -21.09 -4.09
CA TRP A 208 -5.06 -20.10 -4.46
C TRP A 208 -4.23 -19.67 -3.24
N CYS A 209 -4.85 -19.37 -2.10
CA CYS A 209 -4.14 -18.96 -0.88
C CYS A 209 -3.20 -20.05 -0.38
N GLU A 210 -3.64 -21.31 -0.36
CA GLU A 210 -2.84 -22.46 0.07
C GLU A 210 -1.64 -22.69 -0.85
N ARG A 211 -1.88 -22.77 -2.17
CA ARG A 211 -0.83 -22.97 -3.18
C ARG A 211 0.18 -21.83 -3.16
N GLU A 212 -0.29 -20.60 -3.08
CA GLU A 212 0.58 -19.43 -3.16
C GLU A 212 1.37 -19.23 -1.87
N GLY A 213 0.78 -19.53 -0.71
CA GLY A 213 1.51 -19.57 0.56
C GLY A 213 2.63 -20.61 0.55
N ALA A 214 2.42 -21.77 -0.07
CA ALA A 214 3.45 -22.78 -0.26
C ALA A 214 4.54 -22.34 -1.25
N ARG A 215 4.15 -21.80 -2.41
CA ARG A 215 5.08 -21.30 -3.44
C ARG A 215 6.00 -20.19 -2.92
N LEU A 216 5.46 -19.31 -2.07
CA LEU A 216 6.17 -18.15 -1.53
C LEU A 216 7.01 -18.45 -0.28
N ALA A 217 7.02 -19.69 0.22
CA ALA A 217 7.70 -20.02 1.48
C ALA A 217 9.18 -19.61 1.50
N GLY A 218 9.94 -19.95 0.44
CA GLY A 218 11.34 -19.55 0.33
C GLY A 218 11.52 -18.02 0.26
N HIS A 219 10.59 -17.32 -0.39
CA HIS A 219 10.61 -15.87 -0.50
C HIS A 219 10.34 -15.17 0.85
N PHE A 220 9.37 -15.65 1.64
CA PHE A 220 9.11 -15.11 2.98
C PHE A 220 10.32 -15.29 3.90
N GLU A 221 10.99 -16.45 3.86
CA GLU A 221 12.21 -16.66 4.64
C GLU A 221 13.35 -15.74 4.20
N ALA A 222 13.56 -15.59 2.88
CA ALA A 222 14.57 -14.68 2.35
C ALA A 222 14.33 -13.22 2.78
N ARG A 223 13.07 -12.77 2.77
CA ARG A 223 12.72 -11.42 3.25
C ARG A 223 12.92 -11.29 4.75
N ARG A 224 12.55 -12.29 5.54
CA ARG A 224 12.78 -12.29 7.00
C ARG A 224 14.26 -12.23 7.35
N THR A 225 15.10 -13.06 6.74
CA THR A 225 16.55 -13.07 7.00
C THR A 225 17.24 -11.80 6.51
N SER A 226 16.69 -11.12 5.50
CA SER A 226 17.18 -9.85 4.97
C SER A 226 16.64 -8.61 5.72
N GLY A 227 15.96 -8.78 6.86
CA GLY A 227 15.53 -7.67 7.72
C GLY A 227 14.31 -6.89 7.22
N PHE A 228 13.48 -7.48 6.36
CA PHE A 228 12.21 -6.88 5.91
C PHE A 228 11.06 -7.12 6.87
N VAL A 229 11.22 -8.02 7.85
CA VAL A 229 10.26 -8.17 8.95
C VAL A 229 10.60 -7.15 10.03
N ARG A 230 9.71 -6.18 10.26
CA ARG A 230 9.92 -5.01 11.12
C ARG A 230 8.74 -4.78 12.05
N GLU A 231 8.92 -3.96 13.09
CA GLU A 231 7.81 -3.52 13.96
C GLU A 231 6.94 -2.48 13.23
N CYS A 232 6.04 -2.94 12.36
CA CYS A 232 5.22 -2.15 11.45
C CYS A 232 3.97 -1.54 12.13
N HIS A 233 3.04 -0.97 11.34
CA HIS A 233 1.76 -0.44 11.83
C HIS A 233 0.74 -1.55 12.16
N GLY A 234 0.65 -2.56 11.30
CA GLY A 234 -0.18 -3.75 11.49
C GLY A 234 -1.64 -3.63 11.05
N ASP A 235 -2.23 -2.43 11.12
CA ASP A 235 -3.63 -2.14 10.74
C ASP A 235 -3.80 -0.87 9.89
N LEU A 236 -3.00 -0.72 8.83
CA LEU A 236 -2.89 0.52 8.06
C LEU A 236 -3.99 0.69 6.97
N HIS A 237 -5.26 0.63 7.34
CA HIS A 237 -6.37 0.91 6.42
C HIS A 237 -6.76 2.40 6.39
N LEU A 238 -7.59 2.86 5.45
CA LEU A 238 -7.85 4.29 5.22
C LEU A 238 -8.58 5.00 6.38
N ASP A 239 -9.30 4.27 7.24
CA ASP A 239 -9.86 4.83 8.48
C ASP A 239 -8.79 5.12 9.56
N ASN A 240 -7.55 4.65 9.36
CA ASN A 240 -6.41 4.82 10.28
C ASN A 240 -5.37 5.81 9.71
N ILE A 241 -5.81 6.64 8.76
CA ILE A 241 -4.99 7.68 8.13
C ILE A 241 -5.79 8.98 8.07
N VAL A 242 -5.22 10.07 8.58
CA VAL A 242 -5.87 11.38 8.63
C VAL A 242 -5.02 12.44 7.94
N ARG A 243 -5.68 13.30 7.15
CA ARG A 243 -5.06 14.49 6.57
C ARG A 243 -4.79 15.51 7.66
N LYS A 244 -3.58 16.08 7.65
CA LYS A 244 -3.21 17.20 8.52
C LYS A 244 -2.46 18.25 7.71
N GLY A 245 -3.18 19.27 7.25
CA GLY A 245 -2.66 20.17 6.23
C GLY A 245 -2.38 19.39 4.95
N ASN A 246 -1.13 19.45 4.48
CA ASN A 246 -0.69 18.70 3.30
C ASN A 246 -0.03 17.34 3.65
N ASP A 247 -0.16 16.86 4.89
CA ASP A 247 0.50 15.66 5.38
C ASP A 247 -0.48 14.50 5.64
N ALA A 248 0.05 13.29 5.65
CA ALA A 248 -0.68 12.05 5.92
C ALA A 248 -0.22 11.47 7.27
N VAL A 249 -1.10 11.51 8.27
CA VAL A 249 -0.79 11.02 9.63
C VAL A 249 -1.45 9.65 9.83
N MET A 250 -0.64 8.63 10.04
CA MET A 250 -1.08 7.24 10.26
C MET A 250 -1.14 6.96 11.77
N PHE A 251 -2.29 6.51 12.26
CA PHE A 251 -2.59 6.35 13.68
C PHE A 251 -3.36 5.05 13.94
N ASP A 252 -3.50 4.68 15.21
CA ASP A 252 -4.15 3.44 15.66
C ASP A 252 -3.41 2.16 15.23
N CYS A 253 -2.08 2.16 15.34
CA CYS A 253 -1.22 0.98 15.21
C CYS A 253 -1.56 -0.11 16.24
N ILE A 254 -1.49 -1.39 15.86
CA ILE A 254 -1.78 -2.53 16.73
C ILE A 254 -0.78 -2.61 17.91
N GLU A 255 -1.25 -2.28 19.11
CA GLU A 255 -0.46 -2.32 20.35
C GLU A 255 -0.48 -3.69 21.04
N PHE A 256 -1.59 -4.40 20.97
CA PHE A 256 -1.87 -5.56 21.83
C PHE A 256 -1.29 -6.89 21.33
N SER A 257 -0.74 -6.94 20.11
CA SER A 257 -0.24 -8.18 19.51
C SER A 257 1.06 -7.98 18.75
N GLU A 258 2.15 -8.54 19.27
CA GLU A 258 3.45 -8.56 18.58
C GLU A 258 3.36 -9.28 17.23
N ALA A 259 2.65 -10.41 17.20
CA ALA A 259 2.29 -11.15 15.99
C ALA A 259 1.61 -10.26 14.94
N LEU A 260 0.76 -9.34 15.43
CA LEU A 260 0.03 -8.28 14.74
C LEU A 260 0.87 -7.19 14.08
N ARG A 261 2.10 -6.96 14.53
CA ARG A 261 2.91 -5.79 14.12
C ARG A 261 4.31 -6.13 13.66
N TRP A 262 4.90 -7.23 14.14
CA TRP A 262 6.17 -7.76 13.64
C TRP A 262 5.92 -8.60 12.40
N MET A 263 5.92 -7.94 11.26
CA MET A 263 5.56 -8.50 9.97
C MET A 263 6.45 -7.94 8.86
N ASP A 264 6.39 -8.58 7.70
CA ASP A 264 7.00 -8.03 6.50
C ASP A 264 6.40 -6.64 6.18
N VAL A 265 7.25 -5.67 5.88
CA VAL A 265 6.85 -4.35 5.37
C VAL A 265 5.93 -4.43 4.15
N ALA A 266 6.01 -5.53 3.37
CA ALA A 266 5.09 -5.85 2.29
C ALA A 266 3.65 -6.00 2.77
N SER A 267 3.45 -6.64 3.94
CA SER A 267 2.14 -6.86 4.55
C SER A 267 1.54 -5.58 5.12
N ASP A 268 2.38 -4.66 5.60
CA ASP A 268 1.95 -3.35 6.08
C ASP A 268 1.56 -2.43 4.91
N LEU A 269 2.37 -2.40 3.85
CA LEU A 269 2.07 -1.69 2.59
C LEU A 269 0.82 -2.24 1.89
N ALA A 270 0.59 -3.55 1.94
CA ALA A 270 -0.55 -4.19 1.28
C ALA A 270 -1.90 -3.71 1.83
N PHE A 271 -1.96 -3.26 3.08
CA PHE A 271 -3.22 -2.88 3.71
C PHE A 271 -3.86 -1.63 3.06
N PRO A 272 -3.17 -0.49 2.96
CA PRO A 272 -3.76 0.69 2.31
C PRO A 272 -3.92 0.49 0.80
N LEU A 273 -3.06 -0.29 0.14
CA LEU A 273 -3.24 -0.66 -1.27
C LEU A 273 -4.56 -1.40 -1.46
N MET A 274 -4.76 -2.47 -0.68
CA MET A 274 -5.99 -3.26 -0.70
C MET A 274 -7.22 -2.38 -0.45
N ASP A 275 -7.18 -1.47 0.52
CA ASP A 275 -8.34 -0.68 0.89
C ASP A 275 -8.69 0.36 -0.20
N LEU A 276 -7.70 0.97 -0.88
CA LEU A 276 -7.92 1.81 -2.07
C LEU A 276 -8.53 0.99 -3.23
N GLN A 277 -8.01 -0.21 -3.47
CA GLN A 277 -8.47 -1.12 -4.52
C GLN A 277 -9.88 -1.66 -4.26
N ALA A 278 -10.24 -1.89 -3.00
CA ALA A 278 -11.59 -2.26 -2.59
C ALA A 278 -12.57 -1.11 -2.87
N HIS A 279 -12.14 0.14 -2.76
CA HIS A 279 -12.95 1.31 -3.10
C HIS A 279 -12.87 1.71 -4.59
N GLY A 280 -12.32 0.84 -5.45
CA GLY A 280 -12.25 1.08 -6.90
C GLY A 280 -11.24 2.14 -7.34
N ARG A 281 -10.30 2.52 -6.46
CA ARG A 281 -9.24 3.50 -6.75
C ARG A 281 -7.90 2.82 -7.01
N ASP A 282 -7.89 1.99 -8.05
CA ASP A 282 -6.68 1.32 -8.55
C ASP A 282 -5.60 2.34 -9.00
N ASP A 283 -6.01 3.54 -9.44
CA ASP A 283 -5.13 4.67 -9.76
C ASP A 283 -4.34 5.16 -8.54
N LEU A 284 -5.02 5.42 -7.42
CA LEU A 284 -4.36 5.83 -6.17
C LEU A 284 -3.51 4.71 -5.58
N ALA A 285 -3.96 3.45 -5.71
CA ALA A 285 -3.16 2.30 -5.28
C ALA A 285 -1.88 2.17 -6.11
N SER A 286 -1.94 2.35 -7.42
CA SER A 286 -0.77 2.37 -8.31
C SER A 286 0.19 3.50 -7.95
N ALA A 287 -0.33 4.70 -7.70
CA ALA A 287 0.48 5.84 -7.25
C ALA A 287 1.17 5.57 -5.90
N LEU A 288 0.47 4.99 -4.93
CA LEU A 288 1.04 4.61 -3.63
C LEU A 288 2.16 3.58 -3.79
N LEU A 289 1.92 2.52 -4.56
CA LEU A 289 2.89 1.45 -4.78
C LEU A 289 4.14 1.98 -5.50
N ASN A 290 3.97 2.70 -6.61
CA ASN A 290 5.10 3.28 -7.35
C ASN A 290 5.86 4.30 -6.49
N GLY A 291 5.16 5.17 -5.76
CA GLY A 291 5.77 6.15 -4.87
C GLY A 291 6.56 5.51 -3.74
N TRP A 292 6.11 4.37 -3.22
CA TRP A 292 6.83 3.59 -2.22
C TRP A 292 8.05 2.90 -2.83
N LEU A 293 7.89 2.22 -3.97
CA LEU A 293 8.97 1.53 -4.69
C LEU A 293 10.08 2.48 -5.14
N GLN A 294 9.75 3.67 -5.63
CA GLN A 294 10.77 4.67 -6.02
C GLN A 294 11.57 5.18 -4.81
N ARG A 295 11.00 5.16 -3.60
CA ARG A 295 11.71 5.60 -2.40
C ARG A 295 12.51 4.49 -1.76
N THR A 296 12.02 3.24 -1.81
CA THR A 296 12.67 2.09 -1.19
C THR A 296 13.57 1.31 -2.14
N GLY A 297 13.27 1.21 -3.43
CA GLY A 297 13.94 0.31 -4.37
C GLY A 297 13.69 -1.18 -4.10
N ASP A 298 12.72 -1.52 -3.23
CA ASP A 298 12.40 -2.91 -2.91
C ASP A 298 11.42 -3.52 -3.92
N PHE A 299 11.91 -3.78 -5.14
CA PHE A 299 11.12 -4.47 -6.17
C PHE A 299 10.87 -5.95 -5.83
N ALA A 300 11.63 -6.53 -4.90
CA ALA A 300 11.40 -7.89 -4.43
C ALA A 300 10.06 -8.02 -3.68
N VAL A 301 9.49 -6.92 -3.17
CA VAL A 301 8.16 -6.90 -2.55
C VAL A 301 7.08 -7.46 -3.49
N LEU A 302 7.22 -7.24 -4.80
CA LEU A 302 6.19 -7.55 -5.79
C LEU A 302 5.86 -9.04 -5.84
N THR A 303 6.86 -9.91 -5.60
CA THR A 303 6.70 -11.37 -5.60
C THR A 303 5.66 -11.84 -4.58
N SER A 304 5.55 -11.19 -3.41
CA SER A 304 4.61 -11.55 -2.34
C SER A 304 3.46 -10.55 -2.13
N LEU A 305 3.51 -9.39 -2.77
CA LEU A 305 2.55 -8.31 -2.52
C LEU A 305 1.09 -8.72 -2.76
N ARG A 306 0.79 -9.47 -3.83
CA ARG A 306 -0.58 -9.94 -4.11
C ARG A 306 -1.12 -10.86 -3.02
N PHE A 307 -0.27 -11.76 -2.51
CA PHE A 307 -0.63 -12.63 -1.39
C PHE A 307 -1.02 -11.81 -0.16
N TYR A 308 -0.25 -10.76 0.17
CA TYR A 308 -0.57 -9.89 1.29
C TYR A 308 -1.81 -9.02 1.04
N VAL A 309 -2.04 -8.51 -0.17
CA VAL A 309 -3.26 -7.77 -0.53
C VAL A 309 -4.50 -8.67 -0.34
N VAL A 310 -4.45 -9.91 -0.83
CA VAL A 310 -5.51 -10.91 -0.63
C VAL A 310 -5.71 -11.20 0.86
N TYR A 311 -4.64 -11.41 1.61
CA TYR A 311 -4.71 -11.61 3.06
C TYR A 311 -5.42 -10.43 3.76
N ARG A 312 -5.05 -9.19 3.45
CA ARG A 312 -5.67 -7.99 4.06
C ARG A 312 -7.14 -7.84 3.69
N ALA A 313 -7.52 -8.17 2.46
CA ALA A 313 -8.91 -8.19 2.04
C ALA A 313 -9.72 -9.22 2.84
N LEU A 314 -9.19 -10.43 3.03
CA LEU A 314 -9.85 -11.46 3.85
C LEU A 314 -9.92 -11.08 5.34
N VAL A 315 -8.90 -10.42 5.89
CA VAL A 315 -8.95 -9.85 7.24
C VAL A 315 -10.08 -8.83 7.35
N ARG A 316 -10.24 -7.91 6.39
CA ARG A 316 -11.36 -6.95 6.40
C ARG A 316 -12.72 -7.62 6.25
N ALA A 317 -12.82 -8.65 5.40
CA ALA A 317 -14.04 -9.43 5.29
C ALA A 317 -14.42 -10.07 6.64
N LEU A 318 -13.44 -10.62 7.37
CA LEU A 318 -13.66 -11.23 8.69
C LEU A 318 -14.11 -10.19 9.71
N VAL A 319 -13.47 -9.01 9.73
CA VAL A 319 -13.84 -7.91 10.63
C VAL A 319 -15.28 -7.46 10.39
N GLU A 320 -15.69 -7.30 9.13
CA GLU A 320 -17.07 -6.92 8.79
C GLU A 320 -18.09 -8.01 9.14
N ALA A 321 -17.74 -9.29 8.96
CA ALA A 321 -18.56 -10.42 9.40
C ALA A 321 -18.74 -10.43 10.93
N LEU A 322 -17.67 -10.25 11.70
CA LEU A 322 -17.71 -10.22 13.16
C LEU A 322 -18.56 -9.07 13.71
N LYS A 323 -18.49 -7.89 13.10
CA LYS A 323 -19.33 -6.73 13.47
C LYS A 323 -20.83 -7.01 13.29
N SER A 324 -21.21 -7.91 12.37
CA SER A 324 -22.62 -8.23 12.09
C SER A 324 -23.29 -9.09 13.18
N ARG A 325 -22.52 -9.80 14.02
CA ARG A 325 -23.06 -10.69 15.08
C ARG A 325 -23.94 -10.02 16.13
N GLY A 326 -23.91 -8.68 16.23
CA GLY A 326 -24.65 -7.91 17.24
C GLY A 326 -25.70 -6.94 16.70
N SER A 327 -25.94 -6.94 15.39
CA SER A 327 -26.83 -5.96 14.74
C SER A 327 -27.62 -6.66 13.62
N LEU A 328 -28.96 -6.51 13.61
CA LEU A 328 -29.88 -7.00 12.58
C LEU A 328 -29.66 -6.37 11.18
N VAL A 329 -28.54 -5.68 10.97
CA VAL A 329 -28.28 -4.89 9.78
C VAL A 329 -27.66 -5.82 8.72
N ALA A 330 -28.44 -6.13 7.68
CA ALA A 330 -28.09 -6.92 6.49
C ALA A 330 -26.80 -6.48 5.75
N ASP A 331 -26.23 -5.34 6.13
CA ASP A 331 -25.11 -4.66 5.48
C ASP A 331 -23.73 -5.27 5.80
N GLY A 332 -23.56 -5.95 6.94
CA GLY A 332 -22.27 -6.53 7.34
C GLY A 332 -21.78 -7.67 6.43
N LEU A 333 -22.68 -8.58 6.04
CA LEU A 333 -22.36 -9.66 5.11
C LEU A 333 -22.11 -9.14 3.68
N ALA A 334 -22.84 -8.08 3.28
CA ALA A 334 -22.61 -7.41 2.00
C ALA A 334 -21.21 -6.78 1.94
N ARG A 335 -20.78 -6.08 3.00
CA ARG A 335 -19.42 -5.55 3.11
C ARG A 335 -18.36 -6.65 3.17
N ALA A 336 -18.61 -7.76 3.88
CA ALA A 336 -17.69 -8.88 3.87
C ALA A 336 -17.52 -9.47 2.46
N ARG A 337 -18.63 -9.63 1.72
CA ARG A 337 -18.63 -10.08 0.32
C ARG A 337 -17.87 -9.14 -0.61
N HIS A 338 -17.97 -7.84 -0.39
CA HIS A 338 -17.23 -6.83 -1.14
C HIS A 338 -15.71 -7.07 -1.05
N TYR A 339 -15.19 -7.27 0.16
CA TYR A 339 -13.77 -7.56 0.36
C TYR A 339 -13.35 -8.93 -0.17
N VAL A 340 -14.19 -9.97 -0.07
CA VAL A 340 -13.91 -11.28 -0.70
C VAL A 340 -13.87 -11.17 -2.23
N THR A 341 -14.72 -10.33 -2.82
CA THR A 341 -14.70 -10.06 -4.27
C THR A 341 -13.41 -9.35 -4.67
N CYS A 342 -12.97 -8.36 -3.88
CA CYS A 342 -11.67 -7.72 -4.05
C CYS A 342 -10.52 -8.75 -3.98
N ALA A 343 -10.53 -9.64 -2.99
CA ALA A 343 -9.53 -10.71 -2.86
C ALA A 343 -9.50 -11.62 -4.10
N ALA A 344 -10.66 -12.06 -4.59
CA ALA A 344 -10.76 -12.90 -5.78
C ALA A 344 -10.24 -12.18 -7.04
N ARG A 345 -10.51 -10.87 -7.20
CA ARG A 345 -9.98 -10.03 -8.28
C ARG A 345 -8.45 -9.97 -8.24
N MET A 346 -7.88 -9.77 -7.06
CA MET A 346 -6.42 -9.68 -6.86
C MET A 346 -5.70 -11.01 -7.06
N ALA A 347 -6.34 -12.13 -6.71
CA ALA A 347 -5.82 -13.48 -6.97
C ALA A 347 -5.81 -13.85 -8.46
N SER A 348 -6.67 -13.23 -9.28
CA SER A 348 -6.88 -13.55 -10.70
C SER A 348 -6.13 -12.61 -11.65
N ALA A 349 -5.01 -12.03 -11.20
CA ALA A 349 -4.35 -10.90 -11.86
C ALA A 349 -4.16 -11.07 -13.38
N PRO A 350 -4.28 -9.97 -14.17
CA PRO A 350 -4.16 -10.02 -15.62
C PRO A 350 -2.72 -10.34 -16.06
N GLN A 351 -2.57 -10.74 -17.33
CA GLN A 351 -1.25 -10.95 -17.93
C GLN A 351 -0.43 -9.64 -17.95
N PRO A 352 0.87 -9.71 -17.59
CA PRO A 352 1.76 -8.56 -17.65
C PRO A 352 2.17 -8.23 -19.10
N TYR A 353 2.74 -7.04 -19.27
CA TYR A 353 3.34 -6.57 -20.53
C TYR A 353 4.55 -5.68 -20.19
N LEU A 354 5.42 -5.46 -21.17
CA LEU A 354 6.64 -4.66 -21.04
C LEU A 354 6.57 -3.40 -21.92
N LEU A 355 6.71 -2.23 -21.32
CA LEU A 355 6.74 -0.95 -22.02
C LEU A 355 8.13 -0.33 -21.86
N LEU A 356 8.75 0.05 -22.97
CA LEU A 356 10.06 0.67 -23.01
C LEU A 356 9.91 2.11 -23.46
N CYS A 357 10.27 3.08 -22.61
CA CYS A 357 10.31 4.47 -23.07
C CYS A 357 11.42 4.64 -24.11
N HIS A 358 11.15 5.34 -25.20
CA HIS A 358 12.13 5.72 -26.19
C HIS A 358 12.12 7.25 -26.31
N GLY A 359 13.30 7.86 -26.38
CA GLY A 359 13.43 9.31 -26.57
C GLY A 359 14.51 9.96 -25.70
N TYR A 360 14.91 11.16 -26.11
CA TYR A 360 16.03 11.89 -25.52
C TYR A 360 15.74 12.46 -24.14
N SER A 361 16.80 12.87 -23.46
CA SER A 361 16.68 13.76 -22.30
C SER A 361 15.97 15.05 -22.72
N GLY A 362 14.98 15.47 -21.93
CA GLY A 362 14.14 16.63 -22.27
C GLY A 362 12.87 16.28 -23.07
N SER A 363 12.70 15.05 -23.56
CA SER A 363 11.53 14.67 -24.38
C SER A 363 10.21 14.57 -23.61
N GLY A 364 10.17 14.89 -22.32
CA GLY A 364 8.95 14.74 -21.50
C GLY A 364 8.65 13.31 -21.04
N LYS A 365 9.41 12.30 -21.50
CA LYS A 365 9.22 10.87 -21.16
C LYS A 365 9.01 10.56 -19.68
N SER A 366 9.74 11.22 -18.78
CA SER A 366 9.68 10.88 -17.35
C SER A 366 8.38 11.35 -16.69
N VAL A 367 7.89 12.52 -17.08
CA VAL A 367 6.60 13.04 -16.60
C VAL A 367 5.45 12.25 -17.22
N ALA A 368 5.57 11.92 -18.51
CA ALA A 368 4.55 11.15 -19.23
C ALA A 368 4.47 9.69 -18.72
N SER A 369 5.60 9.03 -18.51
CA SER A 369 5.66 7.65 -17.99
C SER A 369 5.16 7.52 -16.55
N GLU A 370 5.38 8.52 -15.69
CA GLU A 370 4.83 8.53 -14.34
C GLU A 370 3.30 8.58 -14.33
N ALA A 371 2.73 9.48 -15.14
CA ALA A 371 1.28 9.57 -15.32
C ALA A 371 0.70 8.27 -15.92
N LEU A 372 1.36 7.73 -16.96
CA LEU A 372 0.93 6.48 -17.60
C LEU A 372 0.96 5.30 -16.64
N ALA A 373 2.05 5.10 -15.90
CA ALA A 373 2.20 3.99 -14.96
C ALA A 373 1.08 3.99 -13.90
N THR A 374 0.70 5.18 -13.43
CA THR A 374 -0.43 5.37 -12.53
C THR A 374 -1.75 4.94 -13.18
N HIS A 375 -1.99 5.37 -14.42
CA HIS A 375 -3.22 5.10 -15.15
C HIS A 375 -3.44 3.62 -15.47
N ILE A 376 -2.38 2.90 -15.87
CA ILE A 376 -2.48 1.50 -16.30
C ILE A 376 -2.03 0.49 -15.24
N GLY A 377 -1.66 0.95 -14.03
CA GLY A 377 -1.19 0.07 -12.97
C GLY A 377 0.17 -0.59 -13.23
N ALA A 378 1.01 0.01 -14.08
CA ALA A 378 2.36 -0.51 -14.36
C ALA A 378 3.34 -0.10 -13.26
N ILE A 379 4.35 -0.95 -13.03
CA ILE A 379 5.50 -0.62 -12.18
C ILE A 379 6.51 0.14 -13.02
N ARG A 380 6.76 1.39 -12.66
CA ARG A 380 7.72 2.26 -13.33
C ARG A 380 9.13 2.05 -12.77
N LEU A 381 10.05 1.65 -13.62
CA LEU A 381 11.49 1.57 -13.35
C LEU A 381 12.17 2.82 -13.91
N SER A 382 12.53 3.75 -13.04
CA SER A 382 13.21 5.00 -13.43
C SER A 382 14.71 4.79 -13.50
N SER A 383 15.29 4.85 -14.70
CA SER A 383 16.74 4.78 -14.89
C SER A 383 17.49 5.82 -14.06
N ASP A 384 16.98 7.06 -14.03
CA ASP A 384 17.61 8.17 -13.31
C ASP A 384 17.58 7.98 -11.79
N THR A 385 16.54 7.34 -11.26
CA THR A 385 16.44 7.03 -9.83
C THR A 385 17.32 5.85 -9.45
N GLU A 386 17.25 4.75 -10.21
CA GLU A 386 17.91 3.50 -9.81
C GLU A 386 19.42 3.54 -10.03
N ARG A 387 19.92 4.31 -10.99
CA ARG A 387 21.38 4.54 -11.14
C ARG A 387 22.01 5.28 -9.95
N LYS A 388 21.18 5.99 -9.20
CA LYS A 388 21.54 6.79 -8.01
C LYS A 388 21.29 6.03 -6.70
N ARG A 389 20.81 4.78 -6.77
CA ARG A 389 20.55 3.95 -5.60
C ARG A 389 21.68 2.95 -5.39
N GLN A 390 22.25 2.94 -4.19
CA GLN A 390 23.34 2.03 -3.86
C GLN A 390 22.86 0.58 -3.67
N HIS A 391 21.76 0.39 -2.94
CA HIS A 391 21.17 -0.93 -2.70
C HIS A 391 19.67 -0.80 -2.38
N PRO A 392 18.88 -1.88 -2.46
CA PRO A 392 17.49 -1.88 -2.00
C PRO A 392 17.38 -1.37 -0.56
N PHE A 393 16.31 -0.63 -0.29
CA PHE A 393 16.04 0.16 0.91
C PHE A 393 16.90 1.41 1.15
N ALA A 394 17.98 1.67 0.41
CA ALA A 394 18.70 2.95 0.49
C ALA A 394 17.94 4.08 -0.24
N PRO A 395 17.96 5.33 0.27
CA PRO A 395 17.51 6.47 -0.53
C PRO A 395 18.39 6.63 -1.78
N PRO A 396 17.83 7.06 -2.92
CA PRO A 396 18.63 7.52 -4.05
C PRO A 396 19.45 8.76 -3.65
N ASP A 397 20.70 8.83 -4.10
CA ASP A 397 21.54 10.01 -4.00
C ASP A 397 21.31 10.92 -5.22
N TYR A 398 20.64 12.05 -5.02
CA TYR A 398 20.28 12.95 -6.12
C TYR A 398 21.43 13.82 -6.61
N HIS A 399 22.62 13.76 -6.00
CA HIS A 399 23.80 14.46 -6.51
C HIS A 399 24.17 14.03 -7.94
N PRO A 400 24.74 14.94 -8.75
CA PRO A 400 25.21 14.61 -10.08
C PRO A 400 26.25 13.49 -10.06
N LEU A 401 26.04 12.47 -10.89
CA LEU A 401 27.00 11.36 -10.98
C LEU A 401 28.28 11.79 -11.70
N PRO A 402 29.44 11.20 -11.32
CA PRO A 402 30.70 11.50 -11.98
C PRO A 402 30.68 11.04 -13.45
N ALA A 403 31.48 11.70 -14.30
CA ALA A 403 31.55 11.44 -15.74
C ALA A 403 31.82 9.95 -16.09
N ALA A 404 32.57 9.22 -15.26
CA ALA A 404 32.83 7.79 -15.43
C ALA A 404 31.54 6.93 -15.46
N SER A 405 30.48 7.39 -14.81
CA SER A 405 29.15 6.76 -14.81
C SER A 405 28.43 6.83 -16.16
N TYR A 406 28.98 7.60 -17.11
CA TYR A 406 28.50 7.77 -18.49
C TYR A 406 29.46 7.16 -19.53
N SER A 407 30.40 6.32 -19.07
CA SER A 407 31.17 5.45 -19.96
C SER A 407 30.28 4.37 -20.55
N ARG A 408 30.64 3.82 -21.72
CA ARG A 408 29.88 2.73 -22.36
C ARG A 408 29.68 1.55 -21.41
N LYS A 409 30.75 1.11 -20.74
CA LYS A 409 30.72 0.02 -19.76
C LYS A 409 29.76 0.29 -18.58
N ALA A 410 29.78 1.51 -18.04
CA ALA A 410 28.88 1.88 -16.94
C ALA A 410 27.42 1.93 -17.39
N ILE A 411 27.15 2.46 -18.58
CA ILE A 411 25.81 2.47 -19.18
C ILE A 411 25.32 1.04 -19.40
N ASP A 412 26.13 0.17 -20.00
CA ASP A 412 25.77 -1.23 -20.25
C ASP A 412 25.44 -1.97 -18.94
N SER A 413 26.29 -1.81 -17.91
CA SER A 413 26.05 -2.38 -16.58
C SER A 413 24.78 -1.84 -15.91
N HIS A 414 24.42 -0.58 -16.15
CA HIS A 414 23.18 0.00 -15.65
C HIS A 414 21.95 -0.59 -16.35
N TYR A 415 22.02 -0.79 -17.67
CA TYR A 415 20.97 -1.49 -18.40
C TYR A 415 20.84 -2.97 -17.97
N ASP A 416 21.93 -3.64 -17.58
CA ASP A 416 21.86 -4.98 -16.96
C ASP A 416 21.02 -4.96 -15.67
N ALA A 417 21.26 -3.97 -14.81
CA ALA A 417 20.52 -3.80 -13.57
C ALA A 417 19.03 -3.50 -13.83
N LEU A 418 18.73 -2.61 -14.77
CA LEU A 418 17.35 -2.33 -15.21
C LEU A 418 16.66 -3.57 -15.77
N LEU A 419 17.35 -4.38 -16.57
CA LEU A 419 16.82 -5.62 -17.13
C LEU A 419 16.50 -6.64 -16.03
N ALA A 420 17.39 -6.77 -15.04
CA ALA A 420 17.17 -7.63 -13.88
C ALA A 420 15.96 -7.17 -13.03
N MET A 421 15.74 -5.87 -12.89
CA MET A 421 14.54 -5.33 -12.23
C MET A 421 13.28 -5.57 -13.07
N ALA A 422 13.32 -5.33 -14.38
CA ALA A 422 12.19 -5.58 -15.28
C ALA A 422 11.78 -7.06 -15.27
N ARG A 423 12.76 -7.97 -15.28
CA ARG A 423 12.52 -9.41 -15.10
C ARG A 423 11.72 -9.70 -13.84
N ARG A 424 12.13 -9.16 -12.68
CA ARG A 424 11.43 -9.38 -11.40
C ARG A 424 9.99 -8.87 -11.43
N VAL A 425 9.75 -7.72 -12.07
CA VAL A 425 8.40 -7.14 -12.20
C VAL A 425 7.50 -8.06 -13.02
N VAL A 426 7.97 -8.48 -14.20
CA VAL A 426 7.22 -9.35 -15.12
C VAL A 426 7.01 -10.74 -14.52
N GLU A 427 8.03 -11.32 -13.89
CA GLU A 427 7.95 -12.62 -13.20
C GLU A 427 6.97 -12.58 -12.00
N ALA A 428 6.89 -11.45 -11.30
CA ALA A 428 5.86 -11.22 -10.27
C ALA A 428 4.45 -10.99 -10.86
N GLY A 429 4.33 -10.97 -12.19
CA GLY A 429 3.10 -10.84 -12.95
C GLY A 429 2.57 -9.41 -13.05
N TYR A 430 3.41 -8.38 -12.90
CA TYR A 430 3.01 -6.99 -13.04
C TYR A 430 3.43 -6.42 -14.39
N PRO A 431 2.66 -5.49 -14.98
CA PRO A 431 3.14 -4.73 -16.12
C PRO A 431 4.37 -3.89 -15.73
N ALA A 432 5.39 -3.90 -16.57
CA ALA A 432 6.63 -3.17 -16.36
C ALA A 432 6.71 -1.99 -17.34
N LEU A 433 7.03 -0.80 -16.82
CA LEU A 433 7.34 0.38 -17.63
C LEU A 433 8.76 0.83 -17.32
N VAL A 434 9.67 0.69 -18.28
CA VAL A 434 11.07 1.06 -18.11
C VAL A 434 11.29 2.48 -18.65
N ASP A 435 11.45 3.44 -17.74
CA ASP A 435 11.78 4.83 -18.05
C ASP A 435 13.30 5.01 -18.15
N ALA A 436 13.83 4.63 -19.32
CA ALA A 436 15.18 4.93 -19.79
C ALA A 436 15.08 5.58 -21.19
N THR A 437 16.20 5.96 -21.79
CA THR A 437 16.19 6.61 -23.12
C THR A 437 16.15 5.62 -24.27
N PHE A 438 16.67 4.39 -24.09
CA PHE A 438 16.67 3.30 -25.09
C PHE A 438 17.17 3.69 -26.49
N LEU A 439 18.20 4.54 -26.57
CA LEU A 439 18.75 5.07 -27.83
C LEU A 439 19.64 4.07 -28.60
N LYS A 440 19.94 2.90 -28.03
CA LYS A 440 20.84 1.90 -28.60
C LYS A 440 20.10 0.60 -28.86
N GLN A 441 20.26 0.05 -30.06
CA GLN A 441 19.60 -1.19 -30.48
C GLN A 441 19.94 -2.35 -29.53
N GLN A 442 21.21 -2.47 -29.12
CA GLN A 442 21.65 -3.50 -28.17
C GLN A 442 20.90 -3.44 -26.82
N HIS A 443 20.47 -2.25 -26.37
CA HIS A 443 19.73 -2.12 -25.12
C HIS A 443 18.26 -2.46 -25.33
N ARG A 444 17.66 -2.08 -26.46
CA ARG A 444 16.27 -2.42 -26.79
C ARG A 444 16.10 -3.93 -26.98
N ALA A 445 16.97 -4.55 -27.78
CA ALA A 445 16.91 -5.97 -28.12
C ALA A 445 16.85 -6.89 -26.89
N ARG A 446 17.61 -6.59 -25.84
CA ARG A 446 17.65 -7.40 -24.60
C ARG A 446 16.35 -7.37 -23.80
N PHE A 447 15.63 -6.24 -23.84
CA PHE A 447 14.33 -6.14 -23.17
C PHE A 447 13.22 -6.76 -24.03
N ILE A 448 13.32 -6.65 -25.35
CA ILE A 448 12.43 -7.36 -26.28
C ILE A 448 12.60 -8.88 -26.11
N GLU A 449 13.84 -9.39 -26.03
CA GLU A 449 14.13 -10.79 -25.74
C GLU A 449 13.55 -11.24 -24.40
N LEU A 450 13.66 -10.41 -23.36
CA LEU A 450 13.00 -10.68 -22.07
C LEU A 450 11.50 -10.88 -22.24
N ALA A 451 10.84 -10.03 -23.02
CA ALA A 451 9.40 -10.16 -23.27
C ALA A 451 9.07 -11.47 -24.00
N CYS A 452 9.89 -11.87 -24.98
CA CYS A 452 9.74 -13.17 -25.66
C CYS A 452 9.90 -14.36 -24.70
N VAL A 453 10.90 -14.32 -23.80
CA VAL A 453 11.14 -15.40 -22.82
C VAL A 453 9.96 -15.59 -21.87
N PHE A 454 9.27 -14.51 -21.50
CA PHE A 454 8.09 -14.57 -20.63
C PHE A 454 6.77 -14.69 -21.39
N ASP A 455 6.80 -14.70 -22.73
CA ASP A 455 5.61 -14.69 -23.59
C ASP A 455 4.65 -13.54 -23.25
N VAL A 456 5.19 -12.32 -23.14
CA VAL A 456 4.43 -11.11 -22.81
C VAL A 456 4.52 -10.07 -23.92
N PRO A 457 3.46 -9.26 -24.14
CA PRO A 457 3.52 -8.16 -25.11
C PRO A 457 4.62 -7.14 -24.75
N VAL A 458 5.30 -6.61 -25.77
CA VAL A 458 6.27 -5.51 -25.62
C VAL A 458 5.98 -4.37 -26.59
N PHE A 459 6.09 -3.13 -26.11
CA PHE A 459 5.93 -1.93 -26.92
C PHE A 459 7.00 -0.89 -26.60
N LEU A 460 7.46 -0.19 -27.63
CA LEU A 460 8.29 1.00 -27.48
C LEU A 460 7.38 2.23 -27.47
N LEU A 461 7.55 3.08 -26.47
CA LEU A 461 6.81 4.33 -26.32
C LEU A 461 7.73 5.48 -26.74
N ASP A 462 7.63 5.91 -28.00
CA ASP A 462 8.47 6.97 -28.55
C ASP A 462 7.94 8.34 -28.16
N PHE A 463 8.62 9.00 -27.23
CA PHE A 463 8.29 10.35 -26.78
C PHE A 463 9.13 11.37 -27.52
N HIS A 464 8.47 12.23 -28.30
CA HIS A 464 9.11 13.26 -29.10
C HIS A 464 8.57 14.67 -28.77
N THR A 465 9.36 15.67 -29.17
CA THR A 465 9.10 17.10 -29.05
C THR A 465 10.07 17.81 -30.01
N ARG A 466 9.81 19.08 -30.32
CA ARG A 466 10.68 19.85 -31.21
C ARG A 466 12.09 20.03 -30.62
N PRO A 467 13.17 20.03 -31.44
CA PRO A 467 14.55 20.17 -30.96
C PRO A 467 14.79 21.42 -30.09
N GLN A 468 14.14 22.55 -30.39
CA GLN A 468 14.23 23.76 -29.58
C GLN A 468 13.73 23.52 -28.15
N GLN A 469 12.61 22.80 -28.00
CA GLN A 469 12.03 22.48 -26.70
C GLN A 469 12.84 21.43 -25.93
N LEU A 470 13.48 20.46 -26.60
CA LEU A 470 14.45 19.57 -25.94
C LEU A 470 15.54 20.41 -25.26
N ALA A 471 16.15 21.33 -25.99
CA ALA A 471 17.23 22.16 -25.50
C ALA A 471 16.78 23.12 -24.38
N GLU A 472 15.58 23.70 -24.47
CA GLU A 472 15.00 24.54 -23.42
C GLU A 472 14.69 23.73 -22.14
N ARG A 473 14.03 22.57 -22.28
CA ARG A 473 13.69 21.72 -21.14
C ARG A 473 14.94 21.24 -20.41
N VAL A 474 15.99 20.85 -21.12
CA VAL A 474 17.26 20.43 -20.51
C VAL A 474 17.95 21.60 -19.79
N ARG A 475 17.97 22.81 -20.37
CA ARG A 475 18.53 24.01 -19.73
C ARG A 475 17.79 24.38 -18.45
N ASN A 476 16.45 24.41 -18.49
CA ASN A 476 15.64 24.77 -17.33
C ASN A 476 15.82 23.77 -16.17
N ARG A 477 16.00 22.47 -16.47
CA ARG A 477 16.24 21.45 -15.44
C ARG A 477 17.56 21.61 -14.70
N THR A 478 18.60 22.12 -15.35
CA THR A 478 19.92 22.29 -14.71
C THR A 478 19.89 23.32 -13.57
N THR A 479 18.84 24.16 -13.52
CA THR A 479 18.66 25.21 -12.50
C THR A 479 17.87 24.75 -11.27
N ASP A 480 17.34 23.53 -11.26
CA ASP A 480 16.50 22.99 -10.20
C ASP A 480 17.27 21.96 -9.36
N ALA A 481 17.65 22.33 -8.13
CA ALA A 481 18.54 21.58 -7.26
C ALA A 481 17.95 20.26 -6.71
N GLY A 482 16.69 19.93 -7.03
CA GLY A 482 15.99 18.74 -6.52
C GLY A 482 15.74 17.63 -7.55
N GLN A 483 16.25 17.73 -8.79
CA GLN A 483 15.89 16.78 -9.84
C GLN A 483 16.74 15.51 -9.87
N SER A 484 16.09 14.40 -10.24
CA SER A 484 16.73 13.08 -10.32
C SER A 484 17.63 12.89 -11.54
N SER A 485 17.46 13.68 -12.61
CA SER A 485 18.16 13.52 -13.88
C SER A 485 19.42 14.39 -13.96
N ASP A 486 20.54 13.82 -14.41
CA ASP A 486 21.83 14.51 -14.60
C ASP A 486 21.99 15.11 -16.01
N ALA A 487 20.94 15.06 -16.84
CA ALA A 487 21.03 15.48 -18.22
C ALA A 487 21.24 17.00 -18.34
N ASN A 488 22.34 17.38 -18.98
CA ASN A 488 22.65 18.75 -19.37
C ASN A 488 22.76 18.87 -20.90
N ALA A 489 23.06 20.07 -21.41
CA ALA A 489 23.16 20.31 -22.86
C ALA A 489 24.19 19.40 -23.55
N ALA A 490 25.32 19.11 -22.91
CA ALA A 490 26.35 18.21 -23.46
C ALA A 490 25.86 16.76 -23.54
N VAL A 491 25.09 16.29 -22.55
CA VAL A 491 24.45 14.96 -22.58
C VAL A 491 23.46 14.87 -23.74
N LEU A 492 22.63 15.90 -23.95
CA LEU A 492 21.67 15.92 -25.06
C LEU A 492 22.37 15.87 -26.43
N VAL A 493 23.42 16.68 -26.64
CA VAL A 493 24.21 16.65 -27.88
C VAL A 493 24.81 15.26 -28.13
N ARG A 494 25.37 14.64 -27.08
CA ARG A 494 25.91 13.28 -27.18
C ARG A 494 24.83 12.25 -27.51
N GLN A 495 23.63 12.39 -26.96
CA GLN A 495 22.49 11.52 -27.27
C GLN A 495 22.07 11.63 -28.73
N LEU A 496 21.89 12.85 -29.24
CA LEU A 496 21.54 13.11 -30.64
C LEU A 496 22.60 12.56 -31.62
N ALA A 497 23.88 12.69 -31.28
CA ALA A 497 24.97 12.22 -32.14
C ALA A 497 25.18 10.69 -32.12
N ASN A 498 24.63 9.97 -31.13
CA ASN A 498 24.92 8.55 -30.92
C ASN A 498 23.66 7.66 -30.89
N GLU A 499 22.48 8.18 -31.24
CA GLU A 499 21.29 7.34 -31.37
C GLU A 499 21.43 6.35 -32.53
N GLU A 500 20.89 5.15 -32.33
CA GLU A 500 20.66 4.18 -33.39
C GLU A 500 19.16 4.15 -33.70
N PRO A 501 18.78 4.36 -34.98
CA PRO A 501 17.38 4.41 -35.38
C PRO A 501 16.65 3.11 -35.06
N LEU A 502 15.32 3.19 -34.96
CA LEU A 502 14.47 2.01 -34.80
C LEU A 502 14.58 1.14 -36.06
N THR A 503 14.78 -0.17 -35.89
CA THR A 503 14.69 -1.13 -36.99
C THR A 503 13.24 -1.24 -37.49
N PRO A 504 12.99 -1.80 -38.69
CA PRO A 504 11.63 -2.03 -39.17
C PRO A 504 10.75 -2.83 -38.19
N ASP A 505 11.33 -3.84 -37.53
CA ASP A 505 10.63 -4.66 -36.53
C ASP A 505 10.34 -3.86 -35.25
N GLU A 506 11.29 -3.04 -34.79
CA GLU A 506 11.07 -2.15 -33.64
C GLU A 506 10.01 -1.09 -33.95
N ALA A 507 9.98 -0.56 -35.16
CA ALA A 507 8.99 0.41 -35.61
C ALA A 507 7.56 -0.17 -35.57
N ALA A 508 7.37 -1.46 -35.90
CA ALA A 508 6.08 -2.14 -35.80
C ALA A 508 5.57 -2.25 -34.34
N LEU A 509 6.48 -2.30 -33.38
CA LEU A 509 6.20 -2.35 -31.93
C LEU A 509 6.06 -0.95 -31.31
N THR A 510 6.35 0.11 -32.06
CA THR A 510 6.44 1.47 -31.54
C THR A 510 5.09 2.18 -31.55
N ILE A 511 4.85 2.99 -30.52
CA ILE A 511 3.72 3.91 -30.40
C ILE A 511 4.31 5.29 -30.09
N ALA A 512 4.06 6.25 -30.98
CA ALA A 512 4.60 7.60 -30.87
C ALA A 512 3.68 8.53 -30.07
N PHE A 513 4.27 9.38 -29.24
CA PHE A 513 3.60 10.34 -28.37
C PHE A 513 4.24 11.72 -28.45
N ASP A 514 3.47 12.70 -28.92
CA ASP A 514 3.86 14.10 -28.91
C ASP A 514 3.76 14.68 -27.48
N THR A 515 4.87 15.18 -26.97
CA THR A 515 4.95 15.78 -25.64
C THR A 515 4.87 17.31 -25.65
N ASP A 516 4.60 17.93 -26.79
CA ASP A 516 4.30 19.37 -26.93
C ASP A 516 2.84 19.69 -26.58
N VAL A 517 2.40 19.11 -25.46
CA VAL A 517 1.07 19.24 -24.91
C VAL A 517 1.13 19.77 -23.48
N PRO A 518 0.05 20.39 -22.96
CA PRO A 518 -0.02 20.75 -21.54
C PRO A 518 0.14 19.52 -20.64
N LEU A 519 0.84 19.63 -19.51
CA LEU A 519 1.10 18.50 -18.60
C LEU A 519 -0.18 17.75 -18.15
N GLY A 520 -1.30 18.48 -18.01
CA GLY A 520 -2.60 17.90 -17.69
C GLY A 520 -3.19 16.99 -18.79
N ALA A 521 -2.59 16.93 -19.97
CA ALA A 521 -2.98 15.99 -21.03
C ALA A 521 -2.61 14.54 -20.66
N PHE A 522 -1.46 14.33 -20.00
CA PHE A 522 -0.99 12.99 -19.59
C PHE A 522 -1.91 12.31 -18.56
N GLN A 523 -2.79 13.07 -17.90
CA GLN A 523 -3.77 12.54 -16.96
C GLN A 523 -5.05 12.02 -17.64
N ARG A 524 -5.20 12.22 -18.96
CA ARG A 524 -6.41 11.87 -19.70
C ARG A 524 -6.20 10.58 -20.49
N ALA A 525 -7.12 9.62 -20.35
CA ALA A 525 -7.10 8.37 -21.10
C ALA A 525 -7.07 8.58 -22.63
N THR A 526 -7.65 9.69 -23.12
CA THR A 526 -7.66 10.05 -24.55
C THR A 526 -6.27 10.26 -25.13
N TYR A 527 -5.33 10.80 -24.35
CA TYR A 527 -3.94 10.95 -24.79
C TYR A 527 -3.26 9.57 -24.98
N TRP A 528 -3.59 8.61 -24.12
CA TRP A 528 -3.03 7.26 -24.15
C TRP A 528 -3.76 6.28 -25.07
N LYS A 529 -4.83 6.71 -25.75
CA LYS A 529 -5.68 5.87 -26.59
C LYS A 529 -4.91 4.95 -27.56
N PRO A 530 -3.87 5.40 -28.28
CA PRO A 530 -3.11 4.53 -29.20
C PRO A 530 -2.49 3.30 -28.51
N LEU A 531 -2.00 3.47 -27.28
CA LEU A 531 -1.45 2.37 -26.48
C LEU A 531 -2.56 1.49 -25.89
N LEU A 532 -3.60 2.10 -25.32
CA LEU A 532 -4.68 1.36 -24.65
C LEU A 532 -5.40 0.39 -25.60
N VAL A 533 -5.55 0.77 -26.88
CA VAL A 533 -6.11 -0.10 -27.92
C VAL A 533 -5.21 -1.33 -28.16
N ARG A 534 -3.88 -1.17 -28.19
CA ARG A 534 -2.95 -2.31 -28.39
C ARG A 534 -2.83 -3.22 -27.17
N LEU A 535 -2.97 -2.66 -25.96
CA LEU A 535 -2.93 -3.44 -24.72
C LEU A 535 -4.19 -4.28 -24.50
N HIS A 536 -5.33 -3.83 -25.05
CA HIS A 536 -6.62 -4.47 -24.89
C HIS A 536 -7.36 -4.58 -26.23
N PRO A 537 -6.86 -5.39 -27.18
CA PRO A 537 -7.49 -5.53 -28.50
C PRO A 537 -8.94 -6.06 -28.38
N GLU A 538 -9.20 -6.92 -27.39
CA GLU A 538 -10.53 -7.47 -27.06
C GLU A 538 -11.53 -6.43 -26.50
N ARG A 539 -11.07 -5.21 -26.18
CA ARG A 539 -11.91 -4.12 -25.65
C ARG A 539 -12.21 -3.02 -26.69
N ALA A 540 -11.88 -3.25 -27.96
CA ALA A 540 -12.02 -2.23 -28.99
C ALA A 540 -13.50 -1.97 -29.37
N VAL A 541 -13.96 -0.77 -28.98
CA VAL A 541 -15.13 0.01 -29.45
C VAL A 541 -16.48 -0.27 -28.76
N GLU A 542 -16.72 0.38 -27.61
CA GLU A 542 -18.06 0.89 -27.31
C GLU A 542 -18.29 2.14 -28.20
N HIS A 543 -19.08 1.99 -29.26
CA HIS A 543 -19.74 3.14 -29.88
C HIS A 543 -20.82 3.64 -28.91
N PRO A 544 -21.03 4.95 -28.75
CA PRO A 544 -22.20 5.45 -28.06
C PRO A 544 -23.43 5.18 -28.95
N ASP A 545 -24.14 4.10 -28.69
CA ASP A 545 -25.46 3.84 -29.27
C ASP A 545 -26.54 4.47 -28.36
N PRO A 546 -27.48 5.30 -28.85
CA PRO A 546 -28.39 6.08 -28.00
C PRO A 546 -29.50 5.25 -27.31
N THR A 547 -29.58 3.94 -27.54
CA THR A 547 -30.75 3.12 -27.16
C THR A 547 -30.38 1.91 -26.31
N GLY A 548 -29.84 2.20 -25.12
CA GLY A 548 -29.35 1.21 -24.14
C GLY A 548 -30.17 -0.08 -24.03
N THR A 549 -29.68 -1.14 -24.69
CA THR A 549 -30.09 -2.52 -24.43
C THR A 549 -28.93 -3.45 -24.81
N ARG A 550 -28.35 -4.17 -23.83
CA ARG A 550 -27.26 -5.14 -24.06
C ARG A 550 -27.85 -6.51 -24.41
N GLN A 551 -27.55 -7.03 -25.60
CA GLN A 551 -27.65 -8.46 -25.92
C GLN A 551 -26.26 -9.02 -26.24
N TRP A 552 -25.97 -10.19 -25.69
CA TRP A 552 -24.70 -10.90 -25.84
C TRP A 552 -24.81 -11.94 -26.97
N GLN A 553 -23.91 -11.88 -27.94
CA GLN A 553 -23.55 -13.04 -28.77
C GLN A 553 -22.02 -13.10 -28.92
N SER A 554 -21.47 -14.28 -28.65
CA SER A 554 -20.06 -14.63 -28.79
C SER A 554 -19.74 -15.06 -30.21
N SER A 555 -18.62 -14.61 -30.77
CA SER A 555 -18.02 -15.19 -31.96
C SER A 555 -16.55 -15.49 -31.73
N ASP A 556 -16.19 -16.76 -31.89
CA ASP A 556 -14.82 -17.29 -31.96
C ASP A 556 -14.03 -16.66 -33.12
N GLY A 557 -12.73 -16.41 -32.91
CA GLY A 557 -11.79 -16.00 -33.96
C GLY A 557 -10.36 -15.93 -33.43
N GLY A 558 -9.48 -16.79 -33.93
CA GLY A 558 -8.19 -17.14 -33.33
C GLY A 558 -7.05 -16.12 -33.48
N ALA A 559 -6.15 -16.14 -32.50
CA ALA A 559 -4.92 -15.36 -32.47
C ALA A 559 -3.82 -16.00 -33.34
N VAL A 560 -3.17 -15.17 -34.15
CA VAL A 560 -2.02 -15.53 -34.99
C VAL A 560 -0.76 -15.55 -34.13
N GLY A 561 -0.21 -16.74 -33.90
CA GLY A 561 1.08 -16.95 -33.24
C GLY A 561 2.27 -16.67 -34.17
N CYS A 562 3.37 -16.19 -33.57
CA CYS A 562 4.68 -16.04 -34.20
C CYS A 562 5.11 -17.32 -34.91
N ARG A 563 5.30 -17.25 -36.23
CA ARG A 563 6.03 -18.28 -36.97
C ARG A 563 7.53 -17.99 -36.89
N SER A 564 8.26 -18.97 -36.40
CA SER A 564 9.70 -19.12 -36.53
C SER A 564 10.12 -19.10 -37.99
N VAL A 565 11.16 -18.34 -38.31
CA VAL A 565 11.95 -18.53 -39.55
C VAL A 565 13.30 -19.10 -39.13
N ALA A 566 13.75 -20.08 -39.90
CA ALA A 566 14.83 -21.03 -39.67
C ALA A 566 16.20 -20.44 -39.31
#